data_AF-A0A2V8R4V7-F1
#
_entry.id   AF-A0A2V8R4V7-F1
#
_cell.length_a   1.000
_cell.length_b   1.000
_cell.length_c   1.000
_cell.angle_alpha   90.00
_cell.angle_beta   90.00
_cell.angle_gamma   90.00
#
_symmetry.space_group_name_H-M   'P 1'
#
loop_
_entity.id
_entity.type
_entity.pdbx_description
1 polymer ?
#
loop_
_entity_poly.entity_id
_entity_poly.type
_entity_poly.pdbx_seq_one_letter_code
_entity_poly.pdbx_strand_id
1 'polypeptide(L)'
;NDKIEFIWNSAVEKILGNEEQGVTGVHLHDLETGAETVFDCEGVFIAIGHKPNTDLFKGLIEMDAVGYIKTSGNSTATNIPGVFACGDVQDSVYRQAVTAAGTGCMSAIDAERFLDHLPIALPTGEEVTIEGERITPDHQKIILPSGEVVANESEPTGRRIVECALSSS
;
A
#
# COMPACT_ATOMS: atom_id res chain seq x y z
N ASN A 1 4.66 37.28 10.69
CA ASN A 1 4.60 37.32 9.22
C ASN A 1 3.29 37.99 8.89
N ASP A 2 3.33 39.20 8.35
CA ASP A 2 2.17 40.10 8.26
C ASP A 2 1.21 39.70 7.12
N LYS A 3 1.55 38.66 6.37
CA LYS A 3 0.71 38.07 5.32
C LYS A 3 -0.15 36.89 5.80
N ILE A 4 -0.07 36.53 7.07
CA ILE A 4 -0.80 35.39 7.64
C ILE A 4 -1.75 35.93 8.72
N GLU A 5 -3.04 35.66 8.52
CA GLU A 5 -4.09 35.93 9.49
C GLU A 5 -4.74 34.61 9.92
N PHE A 6 -5.00 34.46 11.21
CA PHE A 6 -5.68 33.30 11.76
C PHE A 6 -7.12 33.69 12.13
N ILE A 7 -8.08 33.00 11.52
CA ILE A 7 -9.49 33.10 11.87
C ILE A 7 -9.84 31.88 12.72
N TRP A 8 -9.84 32.06 14.04
CA TRP A 8 -10.07 30.98 15.00
C TRP A 8 -11.56 30.65 15.11
N ASN A 9 -11.85 29.49 15.70
CA ASN A 9 -13.21 29.02 16.02
C ASN A 9 -14.17 29.03 14.82
N SER A 10 -13.67 29.00 13.59
CA SER A 10 -14.46 29.18 12.39
C SER A 10 -14.40 27.94 11.51
N ALA A 11 -15.54 27.55 10.95
CA ALA A 11 -15.66 26.49 9.97
C ALA A 11 -16.02 27.06 8.60
N VAL A 12 -15.42 26.52 7.53
CA VAL A 12 -15.84 26.83 6.15
C VAL A 12 -17.10 26.03 5.84
N GLU A 13 -18.24 26.70 5.70
CA GLU A 13 -19.50 26.06 5.33
C GLU A 13 -19.68 25.95 3.83
N LYS A 14 -19.16 26.93 3.09
CA LYS A 14 -19.34 27.00 1.64
C LYS A 14 -18.17 27.71 0.98
N ILE A 15 -17.71 27.17 -0.13
CA ILE A 15 -16.82 27.86 -1.06
C ILE A 15 -17.69 28.60 -2.08
N LEU A 16 -17.49 29.91 -2.19
CA LEU A 16 -18.22 30.78 -3.10
C LEU A 16 -17.46 30.88 -4.42
N GLY A 17 -18.21 30.89 -5.53
CA GLY A 17 -17.62 30.92 -6.87
C GLY A 17 -18.51 30.25 -7.91
N ASN A 18 -18.03 30.21 -9.15
CA ASN A 18 -18.64 29.51 -10.27
C ASN A 18 -17.56 29.06 -11.27
N GLU A 19 -17.94 28.28 -12.30
CA GLU A 19 -16.98 27.76 -13.28
C GLU A 19 -16.27 28.84 -14.10
N GLU A 20 -16.91 30.00 -14.31
CA GLU A 20 -16.38 31.09 -15.14
C GLU A 20 -15.37 31.96 -14.39
N GLN A 21 -15.61 32.22 -13.11
CA GLN A 21 -14.81 33.13 -12.27
C GLN A 21 -13.87 32.41 -11.30
N GLY A 22 -14.06 31.11 -11.08
CA GLY A 22 -13.34 30.37 -10.04
C GLY A 22 -13.86 30.73 -8.64
N VAL A 23 -12.98 30.58 -7.63
CA VAL A 23 -13.30 30.89 -6.24
C VAL A 23 -13.32 32.41 -6.03
N THR A 24 -14.36 32.92 -5.37
CA THR A 24 -14.49 34.34 -5.04
C THR A 24 -14.47 34.60 -3.54
N GLY A 25 -14.65 33.57 -2.72
CA GLY A 25 -14.58 33.68 -1.27
C GLY A 25 -15.01 32.41 -0.55
N VAL A 26 -15.05 32.47 0.78
CA VAL A 26 -15.58 31.42 1.64
C VAL A 26 -16.61 31.98 2.61
N HIS A 27 -17.68 31.22 2.82
CA HIS A 27 -18.63 31.45 3.90
C HIS A 27 -18.09 30.78 5.17
N LEU A 28 -17.87 31.58 6.20
CA LEU A 28 -17.36 31.15 7.49
C LEU A 28 -18.46 31.21 8.55
N HIS A 29 -18.55 30.16 9.35
CA HIS A 29 -19.41 30.11 10.52
C HIS A 29 -18.55 30.02 11.78
N ASP A 30 -18.72 30.98 12.68
CA ASP A 30 -18.08 31.00 13.99
C ASP A 30 -18.82 30.02 14.93
N LEU A 31 -18.10 29.00 15.38
CA LEU A 31 -18.58 27.89 16.20
C LEU A 31 -18.88 28.27 17.65
N GLU A 32 -18.38 29.41 18.13
CA GLU A 32 -18.64 29.92 19.49
C GLU A 32 -19.79 30.94 19.50
N THR A 33 -19.79 31.87 18.54
CA THR A 33 -20.74 32.98 18.51
C THR A 33 -21.95 32.70 17.62
N GLY A 34 -21.84 31.76 16.68
CA GLY A 34 -22.84 31.47 15.66
C GLY A 34 -22.88 32.51 14.53
N ALA A 35 -21.94 33.47 14.50
CA ALA A 35 -21.89 34.49 13.48
C ALA A 35 -21.49 33.91 12.11
N GLU A 36 -22.12 34.41 11.06
CA GLU A 36 -21.81 34.07 9.67
C GLU A 36 -21.10 35.24 8.99
N THR A 37 -19.99 34.97 8.32
CA THR A 37 -19.20 35.99 7.62
C THR A 37 -18.74 35.48 6.26
N VAL A 38 -18.48 36.40 5.34
CA VAL A 38 -17.86 36.10 4.04
C VAL A 38 -16.44 36.63 4.05
N PHE A 39 -15.49 35.76 3.71
CA PHE A 39 -14.10 36.12 3.52
C PHE A 39 -13.75 36.04 2.03
N ASP A 40 -13.43 37.18 1.44
CA ASP A 40 -13.10 37.28 0.02
C ASP A 40 -11.71 36.69 -0.25
N CYS A 41 -11.64 35.73 -1.17
CA CYS A 41 -10.39 35.08 -1.56
C CYS A 41 -10.50 34.44 -2.95
N GLU A 42 -9.39 34.36 -3.67
CA GLU A 42 -9.34 33.78 -5.01
C GLU A 42 -8.95 32.29 -5.02
N GLY A 43 -8.64 31.71 -3.86
CA GLY A 43 -8.19 30.33 -3.75
C GLY A 43 -8.31 29.76 -2.34
N VAL A 44 -8.64 28.47 -2.27
CA VAL A 44 -8.83 27.72 -1.01
C VAL A 44 -7.99 26.44 -1.07
N PHE A 45 -7.17 26.22 -0.05
CA PHE A 45 -6.36 25.03 0.11
C PHE A 45 -6.82 24.27 1.35
N ILE A 46 -7.34 23.05 1.16
CA ILE A 46 -7.84 22.21 2.25
C ILE A 46 -6.71 21.36 2.81
N ALA A 47 -6.42 21.51 4.09
CA ALA A 47 -5.31 20.83 4.78
C ALA A 47 -5.76 20.09 6.04
N ILE A 48 -6.84 19.29 5.93
CA ILE A 48 -7.44 18.53 7.06
C ILE A 48 -6.82 17.14 7.29
N GLY A 49 -5.70 16.84 6.62
CA GLY A 49 -5.08 15.51 6.60
C GLY A 49 -5.56 14.65 5.44
N HIS A 50 -4.98 13.45 5.32
CA HIS A 50 -5.32 12.47 4.28
C HIS A 50 -5.81 11.18 4.91
N LYS A 51 -6.89 10.63 4.34
CA LYS A 51 -7.34 9.27 4.62
C LYS A 51 -7.02 8.40 3.39
N PRO A 52 -6.16 7.39 3.50
CA PRO A 52 -5.87 6.50 2.38
C PRO A 52 -7.09 5.65 2.01
N ASN A 53 -7.21 5.27 0.74
CA ASN A 53 -8.33 4.47 0.23
C ASN A 53 -8.11 2.96 0.50
N THR A 54 -8.00 2.61 1.77
CA THR A 54 -7.60 1.26 2.25
C THR A 54 -8.67 0.59 3.10
N ASP A 55 -9.85 1.20 3.24
CA ASP A 55 -10.94 0.71 4.08
C ASP A 55 -11.33 -0.75 3.77
N LEU A 56 -11.19 -1.17 2.51
CA LEU A 56 -11.53 -2.51 2.05
C LEU A 56 -10.58 -3.63 2.58
N PHE A 57 -9.40 -3.27 3.08
CA PHE A 57 -8.39 -4.21 3.57
C PHE A 57 -8.33 -4.30 5.11
N LYS A 58 -9.21 -3.57 5.82
CA LYS A 58 -9.20 -3.51 7.28
C LYS A 58 -9.37 -4.90 7.90
N GLY A 59 -8.49 -5.22 8.84
CA GLY A 59 -8.48 -6.53 9.53
C GLY A 59 -7.89 -7.68 8.70
N LEU A 60 -7.51 -7.43 7.44
CA LEU A 60 -6.82 -8.38 6.59
C LEU A 60 -5.33 -8.03 6.49
N ILE A 61 -5.05 -6.79 6.09
CA ILE A 61 -3.69 -6.26 5.95
C ILE A 61 -3.37 -5.38 7.15
N GLU A 62 -2.15 -5.48 7.67
CA GLU A 62 -1.68 -4.62 8.75
C GLU A 62 -1.62 -3.15 8.33
N MET A 63 -2.17 -2.30 9.18
CA MET A 63 -2.25 -0.86 8.95
C MET A 63 -1.77 -0.08 10.18
N ASP A 64 -1.43 1.19 9.98
CA ASP A 64 -1.26 2.13 11.07
C ASP A 64 -2.61 2.65 11.61
N ALA A 65 -2.56 3.52 12.62
CA ALA A 65 -3.77 4.05 13.27
C ALA A 65 -4.62 4.95 12.35
N VAL A 66 -4.03 5.48 11.27
CA VAL A 66 -4.69 6.37 10.30
C VAL A 66 -5.28 5.57 9.14
N GLY A 67 -4.74 4.39 8.87
CA GLY A 67 -5.18 3.45 7.82
C GLY A 67 -4.16 3.23 6.71
N TYR A 68 -2.93 3.73 6.82
CA TYR A 68 -1.89 3.42 5.83
C TYR A 68 -1.46 1.97 5.96
N ILE A 69 -1.25 1.29 4.83
CA ILE A 69 -0.77 -0.09 4.79
C ILE A 69 0.69 -0.13 5.26
N LYS A 70 0.99 -1.03 6.20
CA LYS A 70 2.37 -1.26 6.65
C LYS A 70 3.10 -2.14 5.65
N THR A 71 4.23 -1.64 5.15
CA THR A 71 5.17 -2.39 4.32
C THR A 71 6.45 -2.69 5.10
N SER A 72 7.25 -3.62 4.59
CA SER A 72 8.53 -4.03 5.22
C SER A 72 9.65 -2.97 5.17
N GLY A 73 9.40 -1.81 4.56
CA GLY A 73 10.33 -0.67 4.47
C GLY A 73 11.40 -0.85 3.39
N ASN A 74 12.12 -1.98 3.40
CA ASN A 74 13.10 -2.33 2.36
C ASN A 74 12.46 -2.98 1.12
N SER A 75 11.20 -3.39 1.22
CA SER A 75 10.36 -3.95 0.15
C SER A 75 8.93 -3.44 0.31
N THR A 76 8.13 -3.53 -0.75
CA THR A 76 6.70 -3.18 -0.74
C THR A 76 5.80 -4.29 -0.21
N ALA A 77 6.37 -5.42 0.24
CA ALA A 77 5.64 -6.53 0.81
C ALA A 77 4.88 -6.14 2.08
N THR A 78 3.67 -6.68 2.21
CA THR A 78 2.80 -6.54 3.39
C THR A 78 2.96 -7.75 4.32
N ASN A 79 2.11 -7.84 5.36
CA ASN A 79 2.03 -9.02 6.22
C ASN A 79 1.47 -10.27 5.52
N ILE A 80 0.86 -10.13 4.34
CA ILE A 80 0.32 -11.25 3.55
C ILE A 80 1.28 -11.57 2.39
N PRO A 81 1.80 -12.81 2.31
CA PRO A 81 2.61 -13.25 1.17
C PRO A 81 1.90 -13.05 -0.17
N GLY A 82 2.62 -12.53 -1.17
CA GLY A 82 2.07 -12.21 -2.49
C GLY A 82 1.23 -10.94 -2.57
N VAL A 83 1.06 -10.21 -1.45
CA VAL A 83 0.36 -8.92 -1.42
C VAL A 83 1.35 -7.79 -1.15
N PHE A 84 1.38 -6.82 -2.06
CA PHE A 84 2.30 -5.69 -2.07
C PHE A 84 1.52 -4.37 -2.10
N ALA A 85 2.08 -3.32 -1.50
CA ALA A 85 1.48 -1.99 -1.49
C ALA A 85 2.47 -0.91 -1.94
N CYS A 86 2.02 0.02 -2.78
CA CYS A 86 2.84 1.11 -3.32
C CYS A 86 2.05 2.42 -3.41
N GLY A 87 2.76 3.54 -3.53
CA GLY A 87 2.16 4.88 -3.56
C GLY A 87 1.53 5.31 -2.24
N ASP A 88 0.62 6.27 -2.34
CA ASP A 88 0.03 7.00 -1.20
C ASP A 88 -0.72 6.10 -0.21
N VAL A 89 -1.12 4.87 -0.58
CA VAL A 89 -1.78 3.96 0.37
C VAL A 89 -0.85 3.44 1.47
N GLN A 90 0.47 3.53 1.26
CA GLN A 90 1.50 3.16 2.24
C GLN A 90 2.48 4.31 2.58
N ASP A 91 2.44 5.41 1.82
CA ASP A 91 3.29 6.59 2.06
C ASP A 91 2.51 7.73 2.74
N SER A 92 2.70 7.89 4.05
CA SER A 92 2.12 8.99 4.83
C SER A 92 2.96 10.28 4.81
N VAL A 93 4.18 10.23 4.26
CA VAL A 93 5.18 11.30 4.38
C VAL A 93 5.26 12.13 3.11
N TYR A 94 5.62 11.51 1.98
CA TYR A 94 5.97 12.27 0.77
C TYR A 94 4.75 12.57 -0.10
N ARG A 95 3.93 11.56 -0.41
CA ARG A 95 2.67 11.71 -1.18
C ARG A 95 2.87 12.50 -2.47
N GLN A 96 3.92 12.17 -3.21
CA GLN A 96 4.25 12.80 -4.50
C GLN A 96 4.07 11.79 -5.63
N ALA A 97 3.65 12.28 -6.80
CA ALA A 97 3.50 11.42 -7.97
C ALA A 97 4.78 10.64 -8.32
N VAL A 98 5.96 11.26 -8.13
CA VAL A 98 7.25 10.60 -8.40
C VAL A 98 7.59 9.53 -7.38
N THR A 99 7.28 9.72 -6.08
CA THR A 99 7.53 8.69 -5.06
C THR A 99 6.55 7.54 -5.21
N ALA A 100 5.31 7.83 -5.60
CA ALA A 100 4.31 6.82 -5.94
C ALA A 100 4.73 5.99 -7.17
N ALA A 101 5.24 6.63 -8.23
CA ALA A 101 5.77 5.91 -9.38
C ALA A 101 6.97 5.03 -9.01
N GLY A 102 7.91 5.53 -8.21
CA GLY A 102 9.09 4.78 -7.76
C GLY A 102 8.72 3.54 -6.95
N THR A 103 7.85 3.69 -5.95
CA THR A 103 7.35 2.54 -5.17
C THR A 103 6.48 1.60 -6.00
N GLY A 104 5.81 2.11 -7.03
CA GLY A 104 5.11 1.28 -8.03
C GLY A 104 6.06 0.35 -8.78
N CYS A 105 7.20 0.86 -9.24
CA CYS A 105 8.25 0.04 -9.85
C CYS A 105 8.82 -1.00 -8.88
N MET A 106 9.08 -0.60 -7.62
CA MET A 106 9.52 -1.55 -6.58
C MET A 106 8.51 -2.68 -6.40
N SER A 107 7.22 -2.35 -6.31
CA SER A 107 6.17 -3.35 -6.13
C SER A 107 5.97 -4.26 -7.33
N ALA A 108 6.21 -3.78 -8.54
CA ALA A 108 6.17 -4.62 -9.73
C ALA A 108 7.31 -5.65 -9.73
N ILE A 109 8.52 -5.24 -9.33
CA ILE A 109 9.68 -6.13 -9.21
C ILE A 109 9.49 -7.13 -8.06
N ASP A 110 8.99 -6.68 -6.91
CA ASP A 110 8.71 -7.57 -5.78
C ASP A 110 7.65 -8.62 -6.14
N ALA A 111 6.60 -8.22 -6.88
CA ALA A 111 5.60 -9.14 -7.39
C ALA A 111 6.15 -10.11 -8.44
N GLU A 112 6.97 -9.62 -9.38
CA GLU A 112 7.62 -10.46 -10.39
C GLU A 112 8.52 -11.52 -9.74
N ARG A 113 9.41 -11.11 -8.85
CA ARG A 113 10.25 -12.03 -8.08
C ARG A 113 9.43 -13.03 -7.29
N PHE A 114 8.36 -12.60 -6.63
CA PHE A 114 7.49 -13.50 -5.90
C PHE A 114 6.89 -14.56 -6.82
N LEU A 115 6.40 -14.17 -8.00
CA LEU A 115 5.82 -15.09 -8.99
C LEU A 115 6.86 -16.03 -9.60
N ASP A 116 8.06 -15.56 -9.89
CA ASP A 116 9.13 -16.36 -10.51
C ASP A 116 9.57 -17.54 -9.64
N HIS A 117 9.45 -17.40 -8.32
CA HIS A 117 9.79 -18.49 -7.39
C HIS A 117 8.57 -19.33 -7.02
N LEU A 118 7.37 -19.04 -7.54
CA LEU A 118 6.24 -19.94 -7.39
C LEU A 118 6.44 -21.19 -8.26
N PRO A 119 6.18 -22.38 -7.71
CA PRO A 119 6.28 -23.60 -8.49
C PRO A 119 5.16 -23.67 -9.55
N ILE A 120 5.50 -24.19 -10.73
CA ILE A 120 4.60 -24.35 -11.87
C ILE A 120 4.09 -25.79 -11.92
N ALA A 121 2.78 -25.99 -11.87
CA ALA A 121 2.17 -27.31 -11.99
C ALA A 121 2.26 -27.87 -13.43
N LEU A 122 2.77 -29.09 -13.55
CA LEU A 122 2.85 -29.87 -14.78
C LEU A 122 1.62 -30.77 -14.95
N PRO A 123 1.31 -31.22 -16.19
CA PRO A 123 0.23 -32.18 -16.43
C PRO A 123 0.38 -33.52 -15.69
N THR A 124 1.60 -33.86 -15.26
CA THR A 124 1.91 -35.03 -14.43
C THR A 124 1.45 -34.88 -12.98
N GLY A 125 1.04 -33.68 -12.57
CA GLY A 125 0.71 -33.32 -11.19
C GLY A 125 1.91 -32.94 -10.34
N GLU A 126 3.12 -32.99 -10.91
CA GLU A 126 4.32 -32.45 -10.26
C GLU A 126 4.37 -30.93 -10.39
N GLU A 127 5.00 -30.24 -9.46
CA GLU A 127 5.27 -28.81 -9.59
C GLU A 127 6.76 -28.56 -9.77
N VAL A 128 7.15 -27.54 -10.54
CA VAL A 128 8.55 -27.24 -10.86
C VAL A 128 8.88 -25.80 -10.55
N THR A 129 9.93 -25.55 -9.77
CA THR A 129 10.44 -24.20 -9.51
C THR A 129 11.34 -23.74 -10.65
N ILE A 130 11.58 -22.43 -10.76
CA ILE A 130 12.49 -21.87 -11.76
C ILE A 130 13.93 -22.39 -11.63
N GLU A 131 14.34 -22.82 -10.43
CA GLU A 131 15.64 -23.42 -10.16
C GLU A 131 15.73 -24.90 -10.61
N GLY A 132 14.62 -25.48 -11.10
CA GLY A 132 14.55 -26.85 -11.61
C GLY A 132 14.26 -27.90 -10.55
N GLU A 133 13.84 -27.49 -9.35
CA GLU A 133 13.38 -28.41 -8.32
C GLU A 133 12.00 -28.95 -8.69
N ARG A 134 11.77 -30.26 -8.52
CA ARG A 134 10.49 -30.90 -8.81
C ARG A 134 9.82 -31.37 -7.53
N ILE A 135 8.63 -30.86 -7.25
CA ILE A 135 7.80 -31.23 -6.11
C ILE A 135 6.86 -32.35 -6.55
N THR A 136 6.83 -33.44 -5.79
CA THR A 136 5.97 -34.59 -6.09
C THR A 136 4.48 -34.24 -5.93
N PRO A 137 3.55 -34.91 -6.62
CA PRO A 137 2.11 -34.56 -6.58
C PRO A 137 1.46 -34.65 -5.20
N ASP A 138 2.05 -35.43 -4.28
CA ASP A 138 1.63 -35.55 -2.88
C ASP A 138 2.21 -34.43 -1.98
N HIS A 139 3.02 -33.54 -2.56
CA HIS A 139 3.78 -32.48 -1.90
C HIS A 139 4.68 -32.95 -0.75
N GLN A 140 5.08 -34.23 -0.72
CA GLN A 140 5.89 -34.77 0.37
C GLN A 140 7.39 -34.71 0.09
N LYS A 141 7.81 -34.58 -1.17
CA LYS A 141 9.22 -34.65 -1.58
C LYS A 141 9.55 -33.56 -2.58
N ILE A 142 10.79 -33.09 -2.52
CA ILE A 142 11.40 -32.19 -3.49
C ILE A 142 12.57 -32.95 -4.12
N ILE A 143 12.61 -33.01 -5.45
CA ILE A 143 13.69 -33.59 -6.25
C ILE A 143 14.53 -32.41 -6.74
N LEU A 144 15.74 -32.27 -6.23
CA LEU A 144 16.67 -31.21 -6.60
C LEU A 144 17.19 -31.41 -8.03
N PRO A 145 17.73 -30.37 -8.70
CA PRO A 145 18.33 -30.48 -10.02
C PRO A 145 19.46 -31.51 -10.11
N SER A 146 20.13 -31.78 -8.98
CA SER A 146 21.17 -32.83 -8.83
C SER A 146 20.61 -34.26 -8.89
N GLY A 147 19.29 -34.44 -8.81
CA GLY A 147 18.61 -35.73 -8.66
C GLY A 147 18.48 -36.20 -7.21
N GLU A 148 19.00 -35.45 -6.25
CA GLU A 148 18.82 -35.71 -4.82
C GLU A 148 17.36 -35.49 -4.41
N VAL A 149 16.85 -36.30 -3.47
CA VAL A 149 15.46 -36.24 -2.99
C VAL A 149 15.46 -35.83 -1.53
N VAL A 150 14.81 -34.71 -1.22
CA VAL A 150 14.65 -34.18 0.14
C VAL A 150 13.18 -34.19 0.55
N ALA A 151 12.90 -34.31 1.85
CA ALA A 151 11.54 -34.24 2.38
C ALA A 151 11.04 -32.79 2.33
N ASN A 152 9.78 -32.60 1.92
CA ASN A 152 9.12 -31.29 1.92
C ASN A 152 8.46 -31.03 3.28
N GLU A 153 9.29 -30.83 4.31
CA GLU A 153 8.80 -30.51 5.66
C GLU A 153 8.31 -29.05 5.72
N SER A 154 7.25 -28.79 6.49
CA SER A 154 6.86 -27.43 6.85
C SER A 154 7.58 -27.03 8.13
N GLU A 155 8.33 -25.93 8.12
CA GLU A 155 8.93 -25.39 9.33
C GLU A 155 7.86 -24.94 10.35
N PRO A 156 8.20 -24.80 11.64
CA PRO A 156 7.25 -24.43 12.71
C PRO A 156 6.52 -23.10 12.49
N THR A 157 6.99 -22.27 11.55
CA THR A 157 6.38 -21.01 11.12
C THR A 157 5.23 -21.19 10.13
N GLY A 158 4.90 -22.42 9.74
CA GLY A 158 3.85 -22.74 8.76
C GLY A 158 4.31 -22.60 7.30
N ARG A 159 5.58 -22.25 7.07
CA ARG A 159 6.20 -22.15 5.74
C ARG A 159 6.68 -23.51 5.27
N ARG A 160 6.39 -23.88 4.02
CA ARG A 160 6.97 -25.08 3.38
C ARG A 160 8.41 -24.78 2.95
N ILE A 161 9.28 -25.79 2.83
CA ILE A 161 10.68 -25.59 2.36
C ILE A 161 10.74 -24.84 1.02
N VAL A 162 9.75 -25.05 0.14
CA VAL A 162 9.59 -24.32 -1.14
C VAL A 162 9.40 -22.79 -0.94
N GLU A 163 8.74 -22.37 0.15
CA GLU A 163 8.62 -20.95 0.54
C GLU A 163 9.88 -20.41 1.25
N CYS A 164 10.78 -21.29 1.71
CA CYS A 164 11.98 -20.88 2.44
C CYS A 164 13.12 -20.50 1.47
N ALA A 165 13.23 -21.18 0.32
CA ALA A 165 14.15 -20.83 -0.76
C ALA A 165 13.96 -19.37 -1.25
N LEU A 166 12.72 -18.90 -1.20
CA LEU A 166 12.27 -17.53 -1.47
C LEU A 166 12.82 -16.45 -0.51
N SER A 167 13.35 -16.84 0.66
CA SER A 167 13.81 -15.91 1.71
C SER A 167 15.32 -15.91 1.94
N SER A 168 16.06 -16.77 1.24
CA SER A 168 17.51 -16.90 1.34
C SER A 168 18.19 -16.27 0.11
N SER A 169 18.22 -14.94 0.08
CA SER A 169 19.11 -14.12 -0.77
C SER A 169 19.42 -12.80 -0.07
#